data_AF-I6EA94-F1
#
_entry.id   AF-I6EA94-F1
#
_cell.length_a   1.000
_cell.length_b   1.000
_cell.length_c   1.000
_cell.angle_alpha   90.00
_cell.angle_beta   90.00
_cell.angle_gamma   90.00
#
_symmetry.space_group_name_H-M   'P 1'
#
loop_
_entity.id
_entity.type
_entity.pdbx_description
1 polymer ?
#
loop_
_entity_poly.entity_id
_entity_poly.type
_entity_poly.pdbx_seq_one_letter_code
_entity_poly.pdbx_strand_id
1 'polypeptide(L)'
;MTTTTPQRIGGWLLGPLAWLLVALLSTTLALLLYTAALSSPQTFQTLGGQALTTQILWGVSFITAIAMWYYTLWLTIAFFKRRRCVPKHYIIWLLISVLLAVKAFAFSPVEDGIAVRQLLFTLLATALIVSYFKRSSRVKATFVNP
;
A
#
# COMPACT_ATOMS: atom_id res chain seq x y z
N MET A 1 -31.52 11.92 23.67
CA MET A 1 -30.31 11.27 23.12
C MET A 1 -30.60 10.90 21.67
N THR A 2 -30.11 11.67 20.71
CA THR A 2 -30.26 11.34 19.28
C THR A 2 -29.21 10.31 18.90
N THR A 3 -29.61 9.05 18.77
CA THR A 3 -28.78 7.96 18.27
C THR A 3 -28.57 8.16 16.77
N THR A 4 -27.52 8.90 16.40
CA THR A 4 -27.14 9.05 14.99
C THR A 4 -26.70 7.69 14.46
N THR A 5 -27.55 7.02 13.68
CA THR A 5 -27.21 5.77 13.01
C THR A 5 -25.95 5.99 12.17
N PRO A 6 -24.88 5.20 12.36
CA PRO A 6 -23.62 5.42 11.66
C PRO A 6 -23.83 5.35 10.15
N GLN A 7 -23.53 6.44 9.47
CA GLN A 7 -23.79 6.61 8.04
C GLN A 7 -23.14 5.46 7.25
N ARG A 8 -23.90 4.81 6.34
CA ARG A 8 -23.42 3.69 5.53
C ARG A 8 -22.15 4.09 4.75
N ILE A 9 -21.18 3.16 4.65
CA ILE A 9 -20.04 3.30 3.73
C ILE A 9 -20.63 3.39 2.31
N GLY A 10 -20.55 4.56 1.70
CA GLY A 10 -21.13 4.81 0.38
C GLY A 10 -20.69 6.13 -0.23
N GLY A 11 -20.76 6.23 -1.55
CA GLY A 11 -20.30 7.37 -2.33
C GLY A 11 -18.77 7.40 -2.46
N TRP A 12 -18.17 8.58 -2.32
CA TRP A 12 -16.73 8.82 -2.51
C TRP A 12 -15.78 8.05 -1.58
N LEU A 13 -16.27 7.38 -0.52
CA LEU A 13 -15.46 6.44 0.27
C LEU A 13 -15.12 5.14 -0.51
N LEU A 14 -15.82 4.84 -1.60
CA LEU A 14 -15.53 3.68 -2.44
C LEU A 14 -14.21 3.82 -3.19
N GLY A 15 -13.79 5.04 -3.53
CA GLY A 15 -12.50 5.28 -4.20
C GLY A 15 -11.31 4.83 -3.35
N PRO A 16 -11.16 5.34 -2.11
CA PRO A 16 -10.12 4.88 -1.19
C PRO A 16 -10.19 3.40 -0.87
N LEU A 17 -11.39 2.81 -0.80
CA LEU A 17 -11.56 1.37 -0.61
C LEU A 17 -11.03 0.58 -1.81
N ALA A 18 -11.42 0.97 -3.03
CA ALA A 18 -10.96 0.32 -4.26
C ALA A 18 -9.43 0.39 -4.37
N TRP A 19 -8.84 1.54 -4.07
CA TRP A 19 -7.38 1.70 -4.05
C TRP A 19 -6.71 0.76 -3.04
N LEU A 20 -7.29 0.62 -1.84
CA LEU A 20 -6.81 -0.31 -0.81
C LEU A 20 -6.85 -1.77 -1.30
N LEU A 21 -7.94 -2.17 -1.95
CA LEU A 21 -8.10 -3.52 -2.48
C LEU A 21 -7.11 -3.80 -3.63
N VAL A 22 -6.93 -2.85 -4.54
CA VAL A 22 -5.92 -2.98 -5.62
C VAL A 22 -4.54 -3.13 -5.01
N ALA A 23 -4.19 -2.30 -4.01
CA ALA A 23 -2.88 -2.38 -3.36
C ALA A 23 -2.69 -3.68 -2.57
N LEU A 24 -3.74 -4.22 -1.93
CA LEU A 24 -3.71 -5.51 -1.28
C LEU A 24 -3.44 -6.64 -2.30
N LEU A 25 -4.09 -6.58 -3.46
CA LEU A 25 -3.88 -7.54 -4.54
C LEU A 25 -2.44 -7.44 -5.08
N SER A 26 -1.93 -6.23 -5.31
CA SER A 26 -0.56 -6.00 -5.78
C SER A 26 0.49 -6.50 -4.79
N THR A 27 0.31 -6.24 -3.49
CA THR A 27 1.25 -6.72 -2.45
C THR A 27 1.18 -8.23 -2.26
N THR A 28 0.00 -8.83 -2.41
CA THR A 28 -0.16 -10.30 -2.40
C THR A 28 0.55 -10.93 -3.60
N LEU A 29 0.40 -10.36 -4.79
CA LEU A 29 1.13 -10.81 -5.99
C LEU A 29 2.65 -10.68 -5.81
N ALA A 30 3.12 -9.58 -5.25
CA ALA A 30 4.54 -9.40 -4.97
C ALA A 30 5.08 -10.49 -4.03
N LEU A 31 4.36 -10.83 -2.97
CA LEU A 31 4.73 -11.94 -2.09
C LEU A 31 4.77 -13.28 -2.82
N LEU A 32 3.77 -13.56 -3.68
CA LEU A 32 3.76 -14.77 -4.50
C LEU A 32 5.00 -14.85 -5.40
N LEU A 33 5.39 -13.75 -6.04
CA LEU A 33 6.59 -13.67 -6.87
C LEU A 33 7.86 -13.91 -6.05
N TYR A 34 7.97 -13.35 -4.84
CA TYR A 34 9.09 -13.62 -3.95
C TYR A 34 9.13 -15.08 -3.49
N THR A 35 7.98 -15.68 -3.14
CA THR A 35 7.92 -17.10 -2.77
C THR A 35 8.23 -18.02 -3.96
N ALA A 36 7.80 -17.67 -5.16
CA ALA A 36 8.15 -18.41 -6.37
C ALA A 36 9.64 -18.28 -6.66
N ALA A 37 10.22 -17.09 -6.49
CA ALA A 37 11.65 -16.86 -6.61
C ALA A 37 12.45 -17.72 -5.60
N LEU A 38 11.97 -17.88 -4.37
CA LEU A 38 12.56 -18.78 -3.36
C LEU A 38 12.46 -20.27 -3.72
N SER A 39 11.49 -20.67 -4.53
CA SER A 39 11.38 -22.07 -5.01
C SER A 39 12.22 -22.35 -6.26
N SER A 40 12.75 -21.31 -6.89
CA SER A 40 13.48 -21.39 -8.15
C SER A 40 14.99 -21.61 -7.91
N PRO A 41 15.59 -22.69 -8.42
CA PRO A 41 17.04 -22.92 -8.32
C PRO A 41 17.86 -21.83 -9.02
N GLN A 42 17.30 -21.22 -10.06
CA GLN A 42 17.92 -20.15 -10.85
C GLN A 42 18.12 -18.87 -10.02
N THR A 43 17.19 -18.58 -9.10
CA THR A 43 17.30 -17.44 -8.18
C THR A 43 18.49 -17.62 -7.24
N PHE A 44 18.70 -18.82 -6.70
CA PHE A 44 19.84 -19.06 -5.80
C PHE A 44 21.18 -19.02 -6.54
N GLN A 45 21.25 -19.50 -7.78
CA GLN A 45 22.46 -19.39 -8.59
C GLN A 45 22.77 -17.94 -8.95
N THR A 46 21.76 -17.15 -9.32
CA THR A 46 21.94 -15.73 -9.64
C THR A 46 22.27 -14.90 -8.40
N LEU A 47 21.61 -15.10 -7.26
CA LEU A 47 21.97 -14.41 -6.01
C LEU A 47 23.33 -14.86 -5.49
N GLY A 48 23.69 -16.14 -5.61
CA GLY A 48 24.98 -16.68 -5.15
C GLY A 48 26.18 -16.10 -5.89
N GLY A 49 26.00 -15.70 -7.16
CA GLY A 49 27.03 -15.02 -7.96
C GLY A 49 27.11 -13.50 -7.78
N GLN A 50 26.22 -12.90 -6.96
CA GLN A 50 26.15 -11.45 -6.75
C GLN A 50 26.86 -11.02 -5.46
N ALA A 51 27.17 -9.73 -5.36
CA ALA A 51 27.75 -9.16 -4.14
C ALA A 51 26.84 -9.38 -2.92
N LEU A 52 27.45 -9.58 -1.75
CA LEU A 52 26.77 -9.80 -0.47
C LEU A 52 25.77 -8.66 -0.16
N THR A 53 26.10 -7.42 -0.55
CA THR A 53 25.20 -6.27 -0.46
C THR A 53 23.88 -6.48 -1.21
N THR A 54 23.92 -7.04 -2.42
CA THR A 54 22.73 -7.29 -3.24
C THR A 54 21.86 -8.40 -2.61
N GLN A 55 22.48 -9.43 -2.04
CA GLN A 55 21.77 -10.49 -1.32
C GLN A 55 21.03 -9.94 -0.09
N ILE A 56 21.69 -9.07 0.69
CA ILE A 56 21.05 -8.39 1.83
C ILE A 56 19.91 -7.50 1.35
N LEU A 57 20.11 -6.71 0.29
CA LEU A 57 19.08 -5.82 -0.25
C LEU A 57 17.84 -6.59 -0.74
N TRP A 58 18.04 -7.76 -1.34
CA TRP A 58 16.94 -8.65 -1.73
C TRP A 58 16.16 -9.14 -0.50
N GLY A 59 16.85 -9.59 0.54
CA GLY A 59 16.24 -10.02 1.81
C GLY A 59 15.48 -8.89 2.52
N VAL A 60 16.06 -7.69 2.58
CA VAL A 60 15.40 -6.49 3.14
C VAL A 60 14.14 -6.13 2.34
N SER A 61 14.20 -6.24 1.01
CA SER A 61 13.05 -5.96 0.13
C SER A 61 11.92 -6.98 0.35
N PHE A 62 12.25 -8.25 0.57
CA PHE A 62 11.29 -9.28 0.91
C PHE A 62 10.61 -9.03 2.26
N ILE A 63 11.38 -8.71 3.31
CA ILE A 63 10.83 -8.38 4.63
C ILE A 63 9.93 -7.13 4.55
N THR A 64 10.36 -6.12 3.80
CA THR A 64 9.56 -4.90 3.57
C THR A 64 8.25 -5.21 2.86
N ALA A 65 8.25 -6.13 1.89
CA ALA A 65 7.04 -6.58 1.21
C ALA A 65 6.06 -7.28 2.17
N ILE A 66 6.55 -8.16 3.05
CA ILE A 66 5.73 -8.81 4.09
C ILE A 66 5.13 -7.78 5.03
N ALA A 67 5.94 -6.82 5.51
CA ALA A 67 5.49 -5.76 6.39
C ALA A 67 4.39 -4.90 5.74
N MET A 68 4.58 -4.51 4.47
CA MET A 68 3.58 -3.76 3.72
C MET A 68 2.31 -4.54 3.49
N TRP A 69 2.39 -5.85 3.20
CA TRP A 69 1.22 -6.70 3.02
C TRP A 69 0.40 -6.79 4.31
N TYR A 70 1.05 -7.08 5.45
CA TYR A 70 0.38 -7.17 6.74
C TYR A 70 -0.29 -5.84 7.12
N TYR A 71 0.41 -4.72 6.90
CA TYR A 71 -0.12 -3.40 7.19
C TYR A 71 -1.32 -3.04 6.30
N THR A 72 -1.26 -3.40 5.01
CA THR A 72 -2.37 -3.19 4.05
C THR A 72 -3.58 -4.05 4.40
N LEU A 73 -3.37 -5.31 4.79
CA LEU A 73 -4.42 -6.23 5.24
C LEU A 73 -5.10 -5.73 6.52
N TRP A 74 -4.31 -5.32 7.52
CA TRP A 74 -4.84 -4.71 8.75
C TRP A 74 -5.64 -3.46 8.46
N LEU A 75 -5.14 -2.57 7.59
CA LEU A 75 -5.82 -1.33 7.23
C LEU A 75 -7.14 -1.62 6.48
N THR A 76 -7.16 -2.63 5.60
CA THR A 76 -8.37 -3.10 4.92
C THR A 76 -9.43 -3.56 5.91
N ILE A 77 -9.06 -4.43 6.86
CA ILE A 77 -9.97 -4.91 7.92
C ILE A 77 -10.44 -3.75 8.80
N ALA A 78 -9.54 -2.86 9.20
CA ALA A 78 -9.87 -1.68 10.01
C ALA A 78 -10.85 -0.75 9.28
N PHE A 79 -10.69 -0.59 7.96
CA PHE A 79 -11.58 0.19 7.11
C PHE A 79 -13.00 -0.40 7.12
N PHE A 80 -13.14 -1.71 6.92
CA PHE A 80 -14.45 -2.39 6.99
C PHE A 80 -15.06 -2.34 8.39
N LYS A 81 -14.24 -2.44 9.45
CA LYS A 81 -14.69 -2.29 10.86
C LYS A 81 -14.99 -0.84 11.27
N ARG A 82 -14.80 0.13 10.36
CA ARG A 82 -15.05 1.56 10.58
C ARG A 82 -14.30 2.15 11.76
N ARG A 83 -13.07 1.68 12.03
CA ARG A 83 -12.27 2.19 13.14
C ARG A 83 -11.87 3.65 12.93
N ARG A 84 -11.90 4.45 13.99
CA ARG A 84 -11.53 5.88 14.01
C ARG A 84 -10.04 6.11 13.71
N CYS A 85 -9.20 5.09 13.88
CA CYS A 85 -7.78 5.15 13.54
C CYS A 85 -7.50 5.08 12.03
N VAL A 86 -8.47 4.65 11.21
CA VAL A 86 -8.29 4.40 9.76
C VAL A 86 -7.84 5.65 9.00
N PRO A 87 -8.48 6.84 9.12
CA PRO A 87 -8.07 8.02 8.37
C PRO A 87 -6.59 8.39 8.57
N LYS A 88 -6.07 8.30 9.80
CA LYS A 88 -4.67 8.61 10.11
C LYS A 88 -3.73 7.57 9.51
N HIS A 89 -4.01 6.28 9.73
CA HIS A 89 -3.17 5.19 9.24
C HIS A 89 -3.19 5.08 7.72
N TYR A 90 -4.31 5.41 7.08
CA TYR A 90 -4.42 5.47 5.63
C TYR A 90 -3.52 6.55 5.03
N ILE A 91 -3.47 7.75 5.63
CA ILE A 91 -2.56 8.81 5.18
C ILE A 91 -1.10 8.38 5.36
N ILE A 92 -0.75 7.79 6.51
CA ILE A 92 0.60 7.26 6.77
C ILE A 92 0.95 6.18 5.73
N TRP A 93 0.03 5.27 5.47
CA TRP A 93 0.19 4.21 4.47
C TRP A 93 0.44 4.78 3.08
N LEU A 94 -0.32 5.79 2.65
CA LEU A 94 -0.09 6.47 1.37
C LEU A 94 1.30 7.13 1.30
N LEU A 95 1.75 7.78 2.38
CA LEU A 95 3.08 8.39 2.42
C LEU A 95 4.19 7.34 2.30
N ILE A 96 4.03 6.19 2.96
CA ILE A 96 4.97 5.06 2.81
C ILE A 96 4.95 4.56 1.36
N SER A 97 3.77 4.40 0.74
CA SER A 97 3.67 4.01 -0.67
C SER A 97 4.34 5.00 -1.61
N VAL A 98 4.22 6.31 -1.38
CA VAL A 98 4.94 7.34 -2.16
C VAL A 98 6.45 7.20 -1.98
N LEU A 99 6.92 7.01 -0.75
CA LEU A 99 8.36 6.85 -0.48
C LEU A 99 8.93 5.60 -1.17
N LEU A 100 8.18 4.49 -1.15
CA LEU A 100 8.55 3.27 -1.87
C LEU A 100 8.53 3.46 -3.39
N ALA A 101 7.57 4.21 -3.93
CA ALA A 101 7.51 4.52 -5.36
C ALA A 101 8.68 5.40 -5.80
N VAL A 102 9.07 6.41 -4.99
CA VAL A 102 10.27 7.24 -5.25
C VAL A 102 11.54 6.40 -5.21
N LYS A 103 11.66 5.48 -4.23
CA LYS A 103 12.77 4.52 -4.20
C LYS A 103 12.80 3.65 -5.45
N ALA A 104 11.66 3.10 -5.86
CA ALA A 104 11.60 2.26 -7.06
C ALA A 104 11.96 3.07 -8.32
N PHE A 105 11.48 4.30 -8.44
CA PHE A 105 11.82 5.20 -9.54
C PHE A 105 13.32 5.51 -9.62
N ALA A 106 13.96 5.77 -8.47
CA ALA A 106 15.37 6.19 -8.45
C ALA A 106 16.37 5.03 -8.61
N PHE A 107 15.99 3.80 -8.26
CA PHE A 107 16.94 2.67 -8.13
C PHE A 107 16.55 1.42 -8.91
N SER A 108 15.40 1.38 -9.58
CA SER A 108 14.97 0.21 -10.35
C SER A 108 15.46 0.31 -11.80
N PRO A 109 16.00 -0.79 -12.38
CA PRO A 109 16.37 -0.85 -13.79
C PRO A 109 15.11 -1.06 -14.66
N VAL A 110 14.20 -0.09 -14.64
CA VAL A 110 12.94 -0.10 -15.39
C VAL A 110 12.97 1.08 -16.35
N GLU A 111 12.37 0.89 -17.52
CA GLU A 111 12.21 1.94 -18.52
C GLU A 111 11.54 3.20 -17.91
N ASP A 112 12.14 4.37 -18.13
CA ASP A 112 11.75 5.64 -17.49
C ASP A 112 10.26 5.94 -17.66
N GLY A 113 9.68 5.65 -18.83
CA GLY A 113 8.26 5.88 -19.11
C GLY A 113 7.32 5.10 -18.17
N ILE A 114 7.68 3.85 -17.86
CA ILE A 114 6.89 3.01 -16.95
C ILE A 114 7.08 3.50 -15.50
N ALA A 115 8.31 3.82 -15.13
CA ALA A 115 8.66 4.28 -13.79
C ALA A 115 7.96 5.61 -13.44
N VAL A 116 7.96 6.58 -14.37
CA VAL A 116 7.25 7.86 -14.22
C VAL A 116 5.75 7.63 -14.08
N ARG A 117 5.15 6.76 -14.91
CA ARG A 117 3.71 6.50 -14.87
C ARG A 117 3.27 5.89 -13.53
N GLN A 118 4.05 4.94 -12.99
CA GLN A 118 3.78 4.36 -11.67
C GLN A 118 3.84 5.42 -10.57
N LEU A 119 4.89 6.25 -10.57
CA LEU A 119 5.07 7.33 -9.61
C LEU A 119 3.94 8.37 -9.70
N LEU A 120 3.55 8.78 -10.91
CA LEU A 120 2.44 9.71 -11.15
C LEU A 120 1.11 9.17 -10.60
N PHE A 121 0.78 7.89 -10.84
CA PHE A 121 -0.45 7.31 -10.30
C PHE A 121 -0.44 7.27 -8.78
N THR A 122 0.68 6.90 -8.16
CA THR A 122 0.80 6.89 -6.68
C THR A 122 0.68 8.30 -6.10
N LEU A 123 1.30 9.30 -6.73
CA LEU A 123 1.20 10.70 -6.30
C LEU A 123 -0.22 11.25 -6.47
N LEU A 124 -0.85 11.00 -7.61
CA LEU A 124 -2.20 11.48 -7.91
C LEU A 124 -3.22 10.85 -6.95
N ALA A 125 -3.14 9.52 -6.74
CA ALA A 125 -3.97 8.84 -5.75
C ALA A 125 -3.76 9.42 -4.35
N THR A 126 -2.52 9.69 -3.97
CA THR A 126 -2.20 10.27 -2.65
C THR A 126 -2.77 11.69 -2.51
N ALA A 127 -2.56 12.56 -3.49
CA ALA A 127 -3.04 13.94 -3.45
C ALA A 127 -4.58 14.03 -3.36
N LEU A 128 -5.28 13.22 -4.16
CA LEU A 128 -6.75 13.17 -4.14
C LEU A 128 -7.29 12.56 -2.83
N ILE A 129 -6.72 11.44 -2.39
CA ILE A 129 -7.25 10.71 -1.24
C ILE A 129 -6.93 11.45 0.07
N VAL A 130 -5.71 11.97 0.25
CA VAL A 130 -5.34 12.73 1.47
C VAL A 130 -6.21 13.98 1.63
N SER A 131 -6.40 14.74 0.55
CA SER A 131 -7.24 15.96 0.59
C SER A 131 -8.70 15.63 0.93
N TYR A 132 -9.24 14.53 0.38
CA TYR A 132 -10.57 14.02 0.71
C TYR A 132 -10.68 13.60 2.19
N PHE A 133 -9.74 12.82 2.72
CA PHE A 133 -9.76 12.38 4.13
C PHE A 133 -9.66 13.55 5.12
N LYS A 134 -8.90 14.60 4.81
CA LYS A 134 -8.77 15.78 5.70
C LYS A 134 -10.01 16.67 5.70
N ARG A 135 -10.65 16.86 4.53
CA ARG A 135 -11.75 17.85 4.36
C ARG A 135 -13.16 17.25 4.49
N SER A 136 -13.34 15.95 4.27
CA SER A 136 -14.68 15.33 4.24
C SER A 136 -15.29 15.13 5.62
N SER A 137 -16.42 15.79 5.87
CA SER A 137 -17.26 15.57 7.06
C SER A 137 -17.85 14.15 7.12
N ARG A 138 -18.07 13.52 5.94
CA ARG A 138 -18.60 12.14 5.87
C ARG A 138 -17.60 11.12 6.39
N VAL A 139 -16.31 11.26 6.06
CA VAL A 139 -15.24 10.40 6.59
C VAL A 139 -15.23 10.45 8.12
N LYS A 140 -15.34 11.65 8.70
CA LYS A 140 -15.38 11.85 10.16
C LYS A 140 -16.64 11.24 10.81
N ALA A 141 -17.76 11.23 10.09
CA ALA A 141 -19.02 10.62 10.55
C ALA A 141 -19.09 9.10 10.36
N THR A 142 -18.33 8.52 9.40
CA THR A 142 -18.33 7.07 9.13
C THR A 142 -17.36 6.31 10.04
N PHE A 143 -16.17 6.86 10.33
CA PHE A 143 -15.13 6.21 11.13
C PHE A 143 -15.22 6.61 12.62
N VAL A 144 -16.26 6.13 13.30
CA VAL A 144 -16.55 6.48 14.71
C VAL A 144 -16.27 5.36 15.71
N ASN A 145 -16.07 4.12 15.24
CA ASN A 145 -15.81 3.00 16.14
C ASN A 145 -14.40 3.08 16.75
N PRO A 146 -14.22 2.83 18.05
CA PRO A 146 -12.91 2.74 18.69
C PRO A 146 -12.06 1.56 18.17
#